data_AF-A0A2W5V837-F1
#
_entry.id   AF-A0A2W5V837-F1
#
_cell.length_a   1.000
_cell.length_b   1.000
_cell.length_c   1.000
_cell.angle_alpha   90.00
_cell.angle_beta   90.00
_cell.angle_gamma   90.00
#
_symmetry.space_group_name_H-M   'P 1'
#
loop_
_entity.id
_entity.type
_entity.pdbx_description
1 polymer ?
#
loop_
_entity_poly.entity_id
_entity_poly.type
_entity_poly.pdbx_seq_one_letter_code
_entity_poly.pdbx_strand_id
1 'polypeptide(L)' 'MYKQFFAGMTHTALPLFALALFLLFFAAVFVRTFALRKARDFDAAAAMPLDDSEEKQP' A
#
# COMPACT_ATOMS: atom_id res chain seq x y z
N MET A 1 21.14 18.84 15.13
CA MET A 1 21.59 17.45 14.90
C MET A 1 21.46 16.99 13.46
N TYR A 2 20.36 17.23 12.73
CA TYR A 2 20.26 16.81 11.31
C TYR A 2 21.29 17.45 10.39
N LYS A 3 21.62 18.73 10.58
CA LYS A 3 22.58 19.45 9.70
C LYS A 3 24.00 18.89 9.71
N GLN A 4 24.48 18.34 10.83
CA GLN A 4 25.83 17.75 10.92
C GLN A 4 25.90 16.37 10.26
N PHE A 5 24.83 15.58 10.30
CA PHE A 5 24.78 14.28 9.64
C PHE A 5 24.85 14.39 8.11
N PHE A 6 24.28 15.47 7.55
CA PHE A 6 24.28 15.73 6.12
C PHE A 6 25.45 16.59 5.64
N ALA A 7 26.30 17.10 6.54
CA ALA A 7 27.39 18.03 6.19
C ALA A 7 28.52 17.37 5.36
N GLY A 8 28.66 16.04 5.41
CA GLY A 8 29.66 15.29 4.63
C GLY A 8 29.07 14.44 3.51
N MET A 9 27.74 14.46 3.32
CA MET A 9 27.07 13.66 2.30
C MET A 9 26.91 14.48 1.02
N THR A 10 27.29 13.91 -0.12
CA THR A 10 27.02 14.53 -1.42
C THR A 10 25.52 14.81 -1.54
N HIS A 11 25.13 15.96 -2.11
CA HIS A 11 23.73 16.38 -2.23
C HIS A 11 22.80 15.33 -2.88
N THR A 12 23.37 14.37 -3.62
CA THR A 12 22.71 13.24 -4.26
C THR A 12 22.40 12.05 -3.35
N ALA A 13 23.09 11.89 -2.22
CA ALA A 13 22.90 10.76 -1.32
C ALA A 13 21.58 10.82 -0.56
N LEU A 14 21.14 12.04 -0.20
CA LEU A 14 19.89 12.30 0.50
C LEU A 14 18.65 11.82 -0.30
N PRO A 15 18.46 12.23 -1.57
CA PRO A 15 17.37 11.74 -2.41
C PRO A 15 17.39 10.22 -2.62
N LEU A 16 18.57 9.63 -2.82
CA LEU A 16 18.72 8.19 -3.02
C LEU A 16 18.36 7.39 -1.77
N PHE A 17 18.75 7.88 -0.59
CA PHE A 17 18.36 7.28 0.68
C PHE A 17 16.85 7.34 0.90
N ALA A 18 16.24 8.51 0.64
CA ALA A 18 14.79 8.67 0.74
C ALA A 18 14.04 7.75 -0.25
N LEU A 19 14.55 7.61 -1.48
CA LEU A 19 14.01 6.69 -2.47
C LEU A 19 14.11 5.23 -2.00
N ALA A 20 15.25 4.83 -1.47
CA ALA A 20 15.46 3.47 -0.97
C ALA A 20 14.50 3.15 0.20
N LEU A 21 14.34 4.07 1.16
CA LEU A 21 13.38 3.93 2.24
C LEU A 21 11.95 3.84 1.69
N PHE A 22 11.57 4.72 0.78
CA PHE A 22 10.25 4.71 0.16
C PHE A 22 9.95 3.36 -0.49
N LEU A 23 10.85 2.83 -1.31
CA LEU A 23 10.67 1.54 -1.97
C LEU A 23 10.54 0.39 -0.98
N LEU A 24 11.33 0.39 0.09
CA LEU A 24 11.31 -0.64 1.13
C LEU A 24 9.96 -0.65 1.88
N PHE A 25 9.49 0.53 2.31
CA PHE A 25 8.18 0.65 2.97
C PHE A 25 7.02 0.38 2.02
N PHE A 26 7.09 0.84 0.77
CA PHE A 26 6.09 0.56 -0.25
C PHE A 26 5.97 -0.95 -0.49
N ALA A 27 7.09 -1.66 -0.69
CA ALA A 27 7.09 -3.10 -0.86
C ALA A 27 6.55 -3.82 0.38
N ALA A 28 6.92 -3.38 1.59
CA ALA A 28 6.42 -3.95 2.83
C ALA A 28 4.89 -3.79 2.96
N VAL A 29 4.35 -2.62 2.63
CA VAL A 29 2.90 -2.36 2.62
C VAL A 29 2.23 -3.18 1.53
N PHE A 30 2.76 -3.21 0.31
CA PHE A 30 2.22 -3.98 -0.81
C PHE A 30 2.16 -5.48 -0.49
N VAL A 31 3.25 -6.05 0.01
CA VAL A 31 3.28 -7.46 0.43
C VAL A 31 2.30 -7.68 1.59
N ARG A 32 2.24 -6.79 2.57
CA ARG A 32 1.26 -6.89 3.66
C ARG A 32 -0.18 -6.84 3.13
N THR A 33 -0.51 -5.93 2.23
CA THR A 33 -1.87 -5.78 1.74
C THR A 33 -2.29 -6.90 0.81
N PHE A 34 -1.39 -7.44 -0.02
CA PHE A 34 -1.72 -8.48 -1.00
C PHE A 34 -1.46 -9.90 -0.51
N ALA A 35 -0.39 -10.15 0.25
CA ALA A 35 -0.05 -11.49 0.71
C ALA A 35 -0.73 -11.86 2.04
N LEU A 36 -1.06 -10.88 2.90
CA LEU A 36 -1.79 -11.14 4.15
C LEU A 36 -3.31 -10.89 4.04
N ARG A 37 -3.82 -10.22 2.99
CA ARG A 37 -5.27 -10.29 2.68
C ARG A 37 -5.55 -11.63 2.02
N LYS A 38 -6.26 -12.47 2.75
CA LYS A 38 -6.66 -13.80 2.31
C LYS A 38 -7.52 -13.64 1.05
N ALA A 39 -7.21 -14.38 -0.02
CA ALA A 39 -8.02 -14.42 -1.25
C ALA A 39 -9.51 -14.67 -0.99
N ARG A 40 -9.86 -15.26 0.16
CA ARG A 40 -11.23 -15.49 0.64
C ARG A 40 -12.05 -14.22 0.88
N ASP A 41 -11.43 -13.07 1.15
CA ASP A 41 -12.16 -11.82 1.37
C ASP A 41 -12.66 -11.20 0.06
N PHE A 42 -11.95 -11.42 -1.05
CA PHE A 42 -12.41 -11.02 -2.39
C PHE A 42 -13.61 -11.87 -2.83
N ASP A 43 -13.57 -13.16 -2.53
CA ASP A 43 -14.66 -14.10 -2.84
C ASP A 43 -15.91 -13.77 -2.02
N ALA A 44 -15.78 -13.39 -0.74
CA ALA A 44 -16.91 -12.98 0.09
C ALA A 44 -17.54 -11.64 -0.34
N ALA A 45 -16.74 -10.66 -0.78
CA ALA A 45 -17.25 -9.39 -1.29
C ALA A 45 -17.86 -9.52 -2.70
N ALA A 46 -17.34 -10.43 -3.53
CA ALA A 46 -17.93 -10.75 -4.83
C ALA A 46 -19.16 -11.66 -4.73
N ALA A 47 -19.26 -12.46 -3.66
CA ALA A 47 -20.42 -13.28 -3.34
C ALA A 47 -21.50 -12.54 -2.56
N MET A 48 -21.28 -11.26 -2.20
CA MET A 48 -22.39 -10.42 -1.74
C MET A 48 -23.37 -10.30 -2.90
N PRO A 49 -24.65 -10.68 -2.70
CA PRO A 49 -25.66 -10.41 -3.71
C PRO A 49 -25.58 -8.92 -4.01
N LEU A 50 -25.31 -8.57 -5.27
CA LEU A 50 -25.65 -7.24 -5.75
C LEU A 50 -27.13 -7.11 -5.40
N ASP A 51 -27.45 -6.13 -4.57
CA ASP A 51 -28.81 -5.89 -4.09
C ASP A 51 -29.65 -5.50 -5.31
N ASP A 52 -30.07 -6.51 -6.07
CA ASP A 52 -31.05 -6.46 -7.16
C ASP A 52 -32.44 -6.25 -6.55
N SER A 53 -32.55 -5.34 -5.58
CA SER A 53 -33.80 -4.72 -5.16
C SER A 53 -34.27 -3.72 -6.22
N GLU A 54 -34.11 -4.05 -7.50
CA GLU A 54 -34.93 -3.49 -8.56
C GLU A 54 -36.19 -4.35 -8.66
N GLU A 55 -37.25 -3.79 -8.07
CA GLU A 55 -38.47 -3.57 -8.83
C GLU A 55 -39.18 -4.84 -9.32
N LYS A 56 -39.85 -5.53 -8.40
CA LYS A 56 -41.08 -6.26 -8.71
C LYS A 56 -41.92 -6.53 -7.46
N GLN A 57 -42.74 -5.56 -7.09
CA GLN A 57 -43.99 -5.83 -6.39
C GLN A 57 -45.15 -5.41 -7.30
N PRO A 58 -45.88 -6.36 -7.91
CA PRO A 58 -47.26 -6.13 -8.32
C PRO A 58 -48.21 -6.12 -7.11
#